data_AF-A0A819RWA6-F1
#
_entry.id   AF-A0A819RWA6-F1
#
_cell.length_a   1.000
_cell.length_b   1.000
_cell.length_c   1.000
_cell.angle_alpha   90.00
_cell.angle_beta   90.00
_cell.angle_gamma   90.00
#
_symmetry.space_group_name_H-M   'P 1'
#
loop_
_entity.id
_entity.type
_entity.pdbx_description
1 polymer ?
#
loop_
_entity_poly.entity_id
_entity_poly.type
_entity_poly.pdbx_seq_one_letter_code
_entity_poly.pdbx_strand_id
1 'polypeptide(L)'
;MTELQKSRVDVLMIGSGEYTTGYVHGTASKSDKSKGVVALTLIDLRRRGKTGRLGICGTNGKKFPDIRKHMQQAIGDFYKEMDLTMDWWPGDDAIDSQAYIQALDTFKAGDACVIFTPDDTHFEMALEAIRRGIHVMITKPAVKTLAEHRQLYEEAKKKNVLVMIEVHKRFDPMYSDARDRIRESLGDFSYFYSFMSQPKFQLDTFRSWAGKSSDISYYLNSHHIDFHVWSLHGRARPIRVTAMGSTGVAKSQYNIETEDVITLSVQWINLSSKTIGTAIYTSSWISAKSDTHTQQKFFYVGHHGEINIDQAHRGYTLASDTNGYLSINPLYMKLVPTDGYFSGQLGYGYRSFEAFIDAVADLNAKKVDMNTCDIKLATIGTTLQETAILEAGRISLDNLSTMVEIIYENDTSLIPLELKLLK
;
A
#
# COMPACT_ATOMS: atom_id res chain seq x y z
N MET A 1 -20.41 -18.99 -24.15
CA MET A 1 -20.10 -17.96 -23.14
C MET A 1 -20.54 -16.62 -23.67
N THR A 2 -21.40 -15.90 -22.96
CA THR A 2 -21.85 -14.55 -23.36
C THR A 2 -20.67 -13.57 -23.33
N GLU A 3 -20.78 -12.44 -24.02
CA GLU A 3 -19.76 -11.37 -24.03
C GLU A 3 -19.39 -10.89 -22.61
N LEU A 4 -20.36 -10.95 -21.68
CA LEU A 4 -20.20 -10.69 -20.24
C LEU A 4 -19.29 -11.68 -19.48
N GLN A 5 -19.07 -12.89 -20.01
CA GLN A 5 -18.13 -13.85 -19.41
C GLN A 5 -16.69 -13.65 -19.89
N LYS A 6 -16.44 -12.82 -20.91
CA LYS A 6 -15.09 -12.57 -21.46
C LYS A 6 -14.33 -11.42 -20.78
N SER A 7 -14.95 -10.66 -19.87
CA SER A 7 -14.34 -9.50 -19.21
C SER A 7 -14.00 -9.68 -17.74
N ARG A 8 -14.26 -10.86 -17.16
CA ARG A 8 -14.02 -11.11 -15.73
C ARG A 8 -12.58 -11.52 -15.49
N VAL A 9 -11.99 -10.94 -14.45
CA VAL A 9 -10.63 -11.29 -13.99
C VAL A 9 -10.74 -12.27 -12.83
N ASP A 10 -10.10 -13.44 -12.96
CA ASP A 10 -9.96 -14.37 -11.85
C ASP A 10 -8.84 -13.87 -10.92
N VAL A 11 -9.03 -13.93 -9.60
CA VAL A 11 -8.14 -13.29 -8.63
C VAL A 11 -7.71 -14.22 -7.51
N LEU A 12 -6.40 -14.37 -7.33
CA LEU A 12 -5.78 -15.00 -6.17
C LEU A 12 -5.40 -13.97 -5.12
N MET A 13 -5.87 -14.10 -3.89
CA MET A 13 -5.43 -13.33 -2.73
C MET A 13 -4.33 -14.09 -1.99
N ILE A 14 -3.10 -13.58 -2.01
CA ILE A 14 -1.99 -14.13 -1.23
C ILE A 14 -1.89 -13.32 0.07
N GLY A 15 -2.12 -13.99 1.19
CA GLY A 15 -2.25 -13.42 2.53
C GLY A 15 -3.68 -13.54 3.07
N SER A 16 -3.86 -14.26 4.18
CA SER A 16 -5.16 -14.55 4.79
C SER A 16 -5.42 -13.79 6.11
N GLY A 17 -4.59 -12.78 6.40
CA GLY A 17 -4.60 -12.06 7.68
C GLY A 17 -5.68 -10.98 7.80
N GLU A 18 -5.51 -10.09 8.78
CA GLU A 18 -6.46 -9.04 9.15
C GLU A 18 -6.93 -8.20 7.95
N TYR A 19 -6.00 -7.70 7.14
CA TYR A 19 -6.36 -6.81 6.04
C TYR A 19 -7.17 -7.52 4.95
N THR A 20 -6.93 -8.82 4.75
CA THR A 20 -7.65 -9.62 3.76
C THR A 20 -9.02 -10.06 4.28
N THR A 21 -9.07 -10.66 5.46
CA THR A 21 -10.24 -11.41 5.95
C THR A 21 -10.86 -10.82 7.23
N GLY A 22 -10.22 -9.83 7.85
CA GLY A 22 -10.63 -9.28 9.13
C GLY A 22 -10.33 -10.19 10.33
N TYR A 23 -9.53 -11.23 10.14
CA TYR A 23 -9.25 -12.26 11.14
C TYR A 23 -7.75 -12.30 11.49
N VAL A 24 -7.43 -12.30 12.78
CA VAL A 24 -6.05 -12.29 13.27
C VAL A 24 -5.94 -12.99 14.63
N HIS A 25 -4.84 -13.69 14.88
CA HIS A 25 -4.58 -14.37 16.16
C HIS A 25 -5.71 -15.29 16.67
N GLY A 26 -6.46 -15.94 15.78
CA GLY A 26 -7.54 -16.86 16.18
C GLY A 26 -8.85 -16.16 16.57
N THR A 27 -9.00 -14.87 16.24
CA THR A 27 -10.22 -14.12 16.53
C THR A 27 -10.51 -13.06 15.47
N ALA A 28 -11.73 -12.53 15.48
CA ALA A 28 -12.09 -11.35 14.71
C ALA A 28 -11.23 -10.16 15.15
N SER A 29 -10.74 -9.39 14.18
CA SER A 29 -9.96 -8.19 14.51
C SER A 29 -10.82 -7.18 15.28
N LYS A 30 -10.18 -6.51 16.24
CA LYS A 30 -10.73 -5.40 17.02
C LYS A 30 -10.47 -4.03 16.38
N SER A 31 -9.79 -3.98 15.23
CA SER A 31 -9.58 -2.75 14.48
C SER A 31 -10.80 -2.34 13.67
N ASP A 32 -10.70 -1.21 12.99
CA ASP A 32 -11.67 -0.76 11.98
C ASP A 32 -11.74 -1.67 10.74
N LYS A 33 -10.87 -2.69 10.63
CA LYS A 33 -10.79 -3.65 9.53
C LYS A 33 -11.35 -5.03 9.89
N SER A 34 -12.21 -5.12 10.90
CA SER A 34 -12.81 -6.37 11.39
C SER A 34 -13.52 -7.22 10.34
N LYS A 35 -13.94 -6.64 9.20
CA LYS A 35 -14.57 -7.35 8.08
C LYS A 35 -13.60 -7.77 6.96
N GLY A 36 -12.34 -7.36 7.04
CA GLY A 36 -11.39 -7.42 5.93
C GLY A 36 -11.70 -6.36 4.86
N VAL A 37 -10.66 -5.93 4.14
CA VAL A 37 -10.76 -4.97 3.03
C VAL A 37 -10.65 -5.69 1.69
N VAL A 38 -9.67 -6.58 1.54
CA VAL A 38 -9.37 -7.23 0.26
C VAL A 38 -10.48 -8.18 -0.15
N ALA A 39 -10.82 -9.17 0.70
CA ALA A 39 -11.82 -10.17 0.35
C ALA A 39 -13.20 -9.52 0.17
N LEU A 40 -13.58 -8.63 1.09
CA LEU A 40 -14.84 -7.88 1.00
C LEU A 40 -14.98 -7.12 -0.33
N THR A 41 -13.93 -6.40 -0.73
CA THR A 41 -13.91 -5.66 -2.00
C THR A 41 -13.98 -6.58 -3.21
N LEU A 42 -13.17 -7.66 -3.25
CA LEU A 42 -13.16 -8.59 -4.38
C LEU A 42 -14.45 -9.40 -4.52
N ILE A 43 -15.12 -9.72 -3.41
CA ILE A 43 -16.44 -10.34 -3.42
C ILE A 43 -17.50 -9.37 -3.97
N ASP A 44 -17.48 -8.10 -3.56
CA ASP A 44 -18.41 -7.12 -4.13
C ASP A 44 -18.14 -6.83 -5.61
N LEU A 45 -16.86 -6.80 -6.02
CA LEU A 45 -16.50 -6.72 -7.44
C LEU A 45 -17.01 -7.93 -8.23
N ARG A 46 -17.05 -9.13 -7.62
CA ARG A 46 -17.66 -10.33 -8.24
C ARG A 46 -19.16 -10.18 -8.38
N ARG A 47 -19.85 -9.71 -7.33
CA ARG A 47 -21.28 -9.38 -7.35
C ARG A 47 -21.61 -8.37 -8.45
N ARG A 48 -20.72 -7.41 -8.69
CA ARG A 48 -20.82 -6.40 -9.78
C ARG A 48 -20.34 -6.91 -11.14
N GLY A 49 -19.93 -8.17 -11.25
CA GLY A 49 -19.54 -8.82 -12.50
C GLY A 49 -18.15 -8.46 -13.03
N LYS A 50 -17.27 -7.89 -12.20
CA LYS A 50 -15.90 -7.49 -12.57
C LYS A 50 -14.88 -8.61 -12.33
N THR A 51 -15.00 -9.34 -11.22
CA THR A 51 -14.15 -10.50 -10.92
C THR A 51 -14.90 -11.82 -11.13
N GLY A 52 -14.15 -12.89 -11.39
CA GLY A 52 -14.66 -14.24 -11.64
C GLY A 52 -14.40 -15.19 -10.47
N ARG A 53 -13.55 -16.19 -10.68
CA ARG A 53 -13.05 -17.10 -9.65
C ARG A 53 -12.22 -16.33 -8.63
N LEU A 54 -12.40 -16.63 -7.35
CA LEU A 54 -11.61 -16.09 -6.25
C LEU A 54 -10.89 -17.22 -5.53
N GLY A 55 -9.65 -16.97 -5.12
CA GLY A 55 -8.85 -17.87 -4.31
C GLY A 55 -8.18 -17.14 -3.15
N ILE A 56 -7.98 -17.81 -2.01
CA ILE A 56 -7.17 -17.32 -0.88
C ILE A 56 -6.03 -18.29 -0.63
N CYS A 57 -4.82 -17.76 -0.54
CA CYS A 57 -3.64 -18.47 -0.07
C CYS A 57 -3.13 -17.87 1.24
N GLY A 58 -2.94 -18.70 2.27
CA GLY A 58 -2.23 -18.35 3.49
C GLY A 58 -1.10 -19.34 3.75
N THR A 59 -0.47 -19.28 4.92
CA THR A 59 0.60 -20.23 5.31
C THR A 59 0.11 -21.34 6.24
N ASN A 60 -1.09 -21.20 6.80
CA ASN A 60 -1.64 -22.10 7.81
C ASN A 60 -3.13 -22.33 7.56
N GLY A 61 -3.44 -23.43 6.87
CA GLY A 61 -4.80 -23.84 6.52
C GLY A 61 -5.67 -24.19 7.73
N LYS A 62 -5.06 -24.53 8.87
CA LYS A 62 -5.79 -24.89 10.10
C LYS A 62 -6.65 -23.75 10.65
N LYS A 63 -6.41 -22.52 10.20
CA LYS A 63 -7.21 -21.33 10.55
C LYS A 63 -8.39 -21.10 9.62
N PHE A 64 -8.43 -21.73 8.45
CA PHE A 64 -9.40 -21.41 7.42
C PHE A 64 -10.84 -21.77 7.78
N PRO A 65 -11.15 -22.85 8.54
CA PRO A 65 -12.50 -23.08 9.04
C PRO A 65 -13.05 -21.89 9.85
N ASP A 66 -12.23 -21.35 10.76
CA ASP A 66 -12.63 -20.21 11.58
C ASP A 66 -12.71 -18.90 10.78
N ILE A 67 -11.78 -18.70 9.83
CA ILE A 67 -11.83 -17.54 8.91
C ILE A 67 -13.12 -17.59 8.09
N ARG A 68 -13.49 -18.73 7.53
CA ARG A 68 -14.74 -18.89 6.75
C ARG A 68 -15.96 -18.60 7.61
N LYS A 69 -15.99 -19.11 8.84
CA LYS A 69 -17.06 -18.81 9.81
C LYS A 69 -17.16 -17.30 10.10
N HIS A 70 -16.01 -16.66 10.33
CA HIS A 70 -15.94 -15.21 10.54
C HIS A 70 -16.44 -14.44 9.32
N MET A 71 -15.99 -14.79 8.12
CA MET A 71 -16.44 -14.14 6.87
C MET A 71 -17.93 -14.32 6.64
N GLN A 72 -18.50 -15.49 6.96
CA GLN A 72 -19.95 -15.68 6.91
C GLN A 72 -20.67 -14.67 7.81
N GLN A 73 -20.26 -14.54 9.07
CA GLN A 73 -20.89 -13.62 10.02
C GLN A 73 -20.65 -12.13 9.67
N ALA A 74 -19.43 -11.80 9.25
CA ALA A 74 -19.00 -10.43 9.03
C ALA A 74 -19.44 -9.86 7.67
N ILE A 75 -19.61 -10.72 6.66
CA ILE A 75 -19.91 -10.36 5.28
C ILE A 75 -21.23 -11.00 4.82
N GLY A 76 -21.32 -12.33 4.81
CA GLY A 76 -22.45 -13.08 4.23
C GLY A 76 -23.79 -12.82 4.91
N ASP A 77 -23.80 -12.77 6.25
CA ASP A 77 -24.98 -12.49 7.07
C ASP A 77 -25.29 -10.99 7.16
N PHE A 78 -24.32 -10.14 6.81
CA PHE A 78 -24.36 -8.69 7.04
C PHE A 78 -24.69 -7.88 5.78
N TYR A 79 -24.31 -8.38 4.60
CA TYR A 79 -24.59 -7.74 3.31
C TYR A 79 -25.38 -8.69 2.40
N LYS A 80 -26.34 -8.14 1.67
CA LYS A 80 -27.10 -8.88 0.65
C LYS A 80 -26.21 -9.26 -0.53
N GLU A 81 -26.48 -10.44 -1.10
CA GLU A 81 -25.94 -10.91 -2.39
C GLU A 81 -24.40 -11.06 -2.43
N MET A 82 -23.79 -11.39 -1.30
CA MET A 82 -22.36 -11.69 -1.23
C MET A 82 -22.10 -13.19 -1.37
N ASP A 83 -21.64 -13.62 -2.54
CA ASP A 83 -21.13 -14.98 -2.74
C ASP A 83 -19.78 -15.12 -2.04
N LEU A 84 -19.62 -16.06 -1.11
CA LEU A 84 -18.36 -16.31 -0.39
C LEU A 84 -17.57 -17.51 -0.94
N THR A 85 -17.99 -18.09 -2.06
CA THR A 85 -17.31 -19.25 -2.67
C THR A 85 -15.91 -18.86 -3.13
N MET A 86 -14.89 -19.58 -2.67
CA MET A 86 -13.49 -19.38 -3.07
C MET A 86 -12.68 -20.64 -2.82
N ASP A 87 -11.59 -20.78 -3.57
CA ASP A 87 -10.60 -21.85 -3.36
C ASP A 87 -9.59 -21.46 -2.28
N TRP A 88 -9.02 -22.44 -1.57
CA TRP A 88 -8.16 -22.20 -0.42
C TRP A 88 -6.86 -23.00 -0.49
N TRP A 89 -5.74 -22.35 -0.20
CA TRP A 89 -4.41 -22.97 -0.10
C TRP A 89 -3.63 -22.52 1.13
N PRO A 90 -2.89 -23.42 1.80
CA PRO A 90 -2.94 -24.87 1.62
C PRO A 90 -4.30 -25.44 2.10
N GLY A 91 -4.54 -26.75 1.98
CA GLY A 91 -5.76 -27.36 2.53
C GLY A 91 -5.89 -27.15 4.05
N ASP A 92 -7.11 -27.30 4.58
CA ASP A 92 -7.45 -26.98 5.98
C ASP A 92 -6.55 -27.66 7.03
N ASP A 93 -5.99 -28.83 6.75
CA ASP A 93 -5.15 -29.57 7.71
C ASP A 93 -3.64 -29.29 7.55
N ALA A 94 -3.26 -28.42 6.63
CA ALA A 94 -1.87 -28.20 6.22
C ALA A 94 -1.31 -26.84 6.68
N ILE A 95 0.01 -26.82 6.87
CA ILE A 95 0.81 -25.61 7.07
C ILE A 95 1.93 -25.67 6.05
N ASP A 96 1.96 -24.68 5.16
CA ASP A 96 2.92 -24.59 4.08
C ASP A 96 3.10 -23.12 3.69
N SER A 97 4.31 -22.59 3.92
CA SER A 97 4.65 -21.21 3.58
C SER A 97 4.80 -20.98 2.08
N GLN A 98 4.94 -22.04 1.29
CA GLN A 98 5.13 -22.00 -0.17
C GLN A 98 3.88 -22.47 -0.93
N ALA A 99 2.74 -22.65 -0.24
CA ALA A 99 1.47 -23.03 -0.85
C ALA A 99 1.02 -22.07 -1.97
N TYR A 100 1.51 -20.82 -1.96
CA TYR A 100 1.22 -19.83 -2.99
C TYR A 100 1.73 -20.26 -4.37
N ILE A 101 2.80 -21.06 -4.45
CA ILE A 101 3.30 -21.61 -5.72
C ILE A 101 2.24 -22.53 -6.34
N GLN A 102 1.73 -23.48 -5.56
CA GLN A 102 0.68 -24.39 -6.00
C GLN A 102 -0.62 -23.64 -6.32
N ALA A 103 -0.97 -22.62 -5.52
CA ALA A 103 -2.13 -21.79 -5.80
C ALA A 103 -1.98 -21.07 -7.15
N LEU A 104 -0.84 -20.41 -7.39
CA LEU A 104 -0.54 -19.71 -8.64
C LEU A 104 -0.56 -20.64 -9.86
N ASP A 105 -0.14 -21.89 -9.72
CA ASP A 105 -0.20 -22.89 -10.81
C ASP A 105 -1.64 -23.22 -11.25
N THR A 106 -2.66 -22.88 -10.43
CA THR A 106 -4.07 -23.02 -10.80
C THR A 106 -4.68 -21.79 -11.48
N PHE A 107 -3.94 -20.68 -11.55
CA PHE A 107 -4.31 -19.47 -12.29
C PHE A 107 -3.51 -19.41 -13.59
N LYS A 108 -4.02 -18.70 -14.59
CA LYS A 108 -3.41 -18.61 -15.93
C LYS A 108 -2.93 -17.20 -16.24
N ALA A 109 -2.12 -17.07 -17.28
CA ALA A 109 -1.71 -15.77 -17.78
C ALA A 109 -2.93 -14.88 -18.11
N GLY A 110 -2.87 -13.61 -17.71
CA GLY A 110 -3.99 -12.65 -17.78
C GLY A 110 -4.89 -12.62 -16.55
N ASP A 111 -4.83 -13.61 -15.66
CA ASP A 111 -5.47 -13.51 -14.34
C ASP A 111 -4.69 -12.54 -13.44
N ALA A 112 -5.20 -12.29 -12.24
CA ALA A 112 -4.55 -11.42 -11.27
C ALA A 112 -4.25 -12.12 -9.94
N CYS A 113 -3.23 -11.64 -9.23
CA CYS A 113 -3.06 -11.89 -7.82
C CYS A 113 -2.89 -10.60 -7.03
N VAL A 114 -3.36 -10.58 -5.80
CA VAL A 114 -3.16 -9.48 -4.85
C VAL A 114 -2.36 -9.99 -3.65
N ILE A 115 -1.30 -9.30 -3.27
CA ILE A 115 -0.34 -9.73 -2.24
C ILE A 115 -0.44 -8.79 -1.04
N PHE A 116 -0.92 -9.36 0.07
CA PHE A 116 -1.11 -8.71 1.37
C PHE A 116 -0.46 -9.55 2.48
N THR A 117 0.85 -9.66 2.40
CA THR A 117 1.70 -10.44 3.32
C THR A 117 2.73 -9.51 3.99
N PRO A 118 3.59 -10.01 4.89
CA PRO A 118 4.69 -9.20 5.41
C PRO A 118 5.65 -8.75 4.29
N ASP A 119 6.19 -7.53 4.41
CA ASP A 119 6.97 -6.83 3.36
C ASP A 119 8.13 -7.65 2.77
N ASP A 120 8.79 -8.47 3.60
CA ASP A 120 9.92 -9.31 3.22
C ASP A 120 9.55 -10.51 2.34
N THR A 121 8.26 -10.80 2.19
CA THR A 121 7.76 -11.91 1.36
C THR A 121 7.25 -11.44 -0.02
N HIS A 122 7.09 -10.13 -0.22
CA HIS A 122 6.50 -9.59 -1.45
C HIS A 122 7.28 -9.97 -2.71
N PHE A 123 8.61 -9.88 -2.65
CA PHE A 123 9.47 -10.03 -3.82
C PHE A 123 9.32 -11.42 -4.48
N GLU A 124 9.49 -12.48 -3.70
CA GLU A 124 9.41 -13.85 -4.22
C GLU A 124 8.01 -14.16 -4.77
N MET A 125 6.96 -13.80 -4.02
CA MET A 125 5.57 -14.05 -4.41
C MET A 125 5.20 -13.29 -5.70
N ALA A 126 5.59 -12.02 -5.80
CA ALA A 126 5.34 -11.21 -6.98
C ALA A 126 6.12 -11.73 -8.20
N LEU A 127 7.38 -12.08 -8.03
CA LEU A 127 8.23 -12.61 -9.10
C LEU A 127 7.66 -13.92 -9.66
N GLU A 128 7.20 -14.82 -8.81
CA GLU A 128 6.59 -16.10 -9.23
C GLU A 128 5.27 -15.89 -10.00
N ALA A 129 4.45 -14.92 -9.60
CA ALA A 129 3.25 -14.54 -10.34
C ALA A 129 3.57 -13.90 -11.71
N ILE A 130 4.50 -12.94 -11.74
CA ILE A 130 4.94 -12.26 -12.97
C ILE A 130 5.47 -13.27 -13.99
N ARG A 131 6.30 -14.23 -13.55
CA ARG A 131 6.87 -15.27 -14.43
C ARG A 131 5.80 -16.12 -15.10
N ARG A 132 4.64 -16.31 -14.46
CA ARG A 132 3.46 -17.02 -14.97
C ARG A 132 2.57 -16.17 -15.88
N GLY A 133 2.88 -14.89 -16.07
CA GLY A 133 2.05 -13.97 -16.85
C GLY A 133 0.81 -13.48 -16.11
N ILE A 134 0.81 -13.57 -14.78
CA ILE A 134 -0.28 -13.11 -13.90
C ILE A 134 -0.02 -11.64 -13.53
N HIS A 135 -1.06 -10.81 -13.61
CA HIS A 135 -1.01 -9.42 -13.16
C HIS A 135 -0.94 -9.37 -11.63
N VAL A 136 -0.19 -8.43 -11.07
CA VAL A 136 0.07 -8.39 -9.63
C VAL A 136 -0.37 -7.05 -9.04
N MET A 137 -1.10 -7.09 -7.93
CA MET A 137 -1.17 -5.98 -6.98
C MET A 137 -0.35 -6.35 -5.73
N ILE A 138 0.52 -5.46 -5.27
CA ILE A 138 1.33 -5.66 -4.06
C ILE A 138 1.01 -4.55 -3.06
N THR A 139 0.71 -4.86 -1.81
CA THR A 139 0.59 -3.81 -0.79
C THR A 139 1.89 -3.04 -0.62
N LYS A 140 1.80 -1.75 -0.31
CA LYS A 140 2.97 -0.93 0.05
C LYS A 140 3.64 -1.42 1.35
N PRO A 141 4.96 -1.28 1.49
CA PRO A 141 5.90 -0.94 0.41
C PRO A 141 6.02 -2.09 -0.59
N ALA A 142 6.29 -1.78 -1.87
CA ALA A 142 6.38 -2.80 -2.93
C ALA A 142 7.37 -3.92 -2.57
N VAL A 143 8.57 -3.52 -2.19
CA VAL A 143 9.69 -4.33 -1.69
C VAL A 143 10.61 -3.43 -0.85
N LYS A 144 11.61 -4.01 -0.18
CA LYS A 144 12.51 -3.24 0.70
C LYS A 144 13.73 -2.69 -0.01
N THR A 145 14.21 -3.34 -1.07
CA THR A 145 15.43 -2.90 -1.77
C THR A 145 15.13 -2.40 -3.17
N LEU A 146 15.90 -1.41 -3.61
CA LEU A 146 15.87 -0.90 -4.98
C LEU A 146 16.26 -2.00 -5.97
N ALA A 147 17.17 -2.90 -5.58
CA ALA A 147 17.57 -4.04 -6.40
C ALA A 147 16.39 -4.97 -6.73
N GLU A 148 15.64 -5.39 -5.70
CA GLU A 148 14.43 -6.20 -5.88
C GLU A 148 13.39 -5.45 -6.72
N HIS A 149 13.18 -4.16 -6.47
CA HIS A 149 12.18 -3.35 -7.16
C HIS A 149 12.50 -3.27 -8.66
N ARG A 150 13.77 -3.01 -9.00
CA ARG A 150 14.24 -2.98 -10.38
C ARG A 150 14.08 -4.35 -11.06
N GLN A 151 14.37 -5.45 -10.35
CA GLN A 151 14.17 -6.78 -10.90
C GLN A 151 12.70 -7.08 -11.21
N LEU A 152 11.78 -6.70 -10.30
CA LEU A 152 10.34 -6.84 -10.56
C LEU A 152 9.90 -5.98 -11.75
N TYR A 153 10.41 -4.75 -11.87
CA TYR A 153 10.13 -3.87 -13.00
C TYR A 153 10.57 -4.49 -14.34
N GLU A 154 11.80 -5.00 -14.43
CA GLU A 154 12.31 -5.61 -15.66
C GLU A 154 11.57 -6.89 -16.03
N GLU A 155 11.25 -7.76 -15.06
CA GLU A 155 10.48 -8.97 -15.32
C GLU A 155 9.02 -8.66 -15.69
N ALA A 156 8.39 -7.67 -15.06
CA ALA A 156 7.05 -7.21 -15.42
C ALA A 156 6.99 -6.71 -16.86
N LYS A 157 7.99 -5.91 -17.27
CA LYS A 157 8.15 -5.40 -18.64
C LYS A 157 8.35 -6.53 -19.64
N LYS A 158 9.23 -7.49 -19.32
CA LYS A 158 9.51 -8.67 -20.16
C LYS A 158 8.28 -9.55 -20.36
N LYS A 159 7.45 -9.70 -19.32
CA LYS A 159 6.22 -10.51 -19.34
C LYS A 159 5.00 -9.73 -19.82
N ASN A 160 5.12 -8.41 -19.98
CA ASN A 160 4.04 -7.50 -20.32
C ASN A 160 2.82 -7.66 -19.39
N VAL A 161 3.09 -7.73 -18.07
CA VAL A 161 2.07 -7.82 -17.02
C VAL A 161 2.03 -6.54 -16.20
N LEU A 162 0.84 -6.20 -15.72
CA LEU A 162 0.65 -5.07 -14.81
C LEU A 162 1.12 -5.48 -13.43
N VAL A 163 2.02 -4.68 -12.85
CA VAL A 163 2.36 -4.74 -11.43
C VAL A 163 2.01 -3.39 -10.81
N MET A 164 0.91 -3.37 -10.05
CA MET A 164 0.41 -2.20 -9.33
C MET A 164 0.77 -2.31 -7.85
N ILE A 165 1.15 -1.20 -7.24
CA ILE A 165 1.38 -1.09 -5.81
C ILE A 165 0.09 -0.53 -5.21
N GLU A 166 -0.42 -1.18 -4.18
CA GLU A 166 -1.60 -0.73 -3.45
C GLU A 166 -1.22 0.46 -2.56
N VAL A 167 -1.30 1.65 -3.15
CA VAL A 167 -1.25 2.93 -2.45
C VAL A 167 -2.59 3.64 -2.61
N HIS A 168 -3.61 3.18 -1.87
CA HIS A 168 -4.96 3.75 -1.89
C HIS A 168 -5.02 5.27 -1.67
N LYS A 169 -3.99 5.89 -1.06
CA LYS A 169 -3.90 7.33 -0.86
C LYS A 169 -3.91 8.12 -2.19
N ARG A 170 -3.48 7.52 -3.31
CA ARG A 170 -3.62 8.17 -4.64
C ARG A 170 -5.09 8.32 -5.09
N PHE A 171 -5.99 7.48 -4.57
CA PHE A 171 -7.43 7.52 -4.86
C PHE A 171 -8.22 8.40 -3.88
N ASP A 172 -7.54 8.94 -2.87
CA ASP A 172 -8.11 9.88 -1.93
C ASP A 172 -8.40 11.21 -2.65
N PRO A 173 -9.66 11.70 -2.68
CA PRO A 173 -10.01 12.88 -3.45
C PRO A 173 -9.24 14.12 -3.00
N MET A 174 -8.87 14.23 -1.72
CA MET A 174 -8.07 15.35 -1.22
C MET A 174 -6.63 15.31 -1.73
N TYR A 175 -6.03 14.11 -1.82
CA TYR A 175 -4.66 13.95 -2.29
C TYR A 175 -4.59 14.12 -3.81
N SER A 176 -5.56 13.56 -4.55
CA SER A 176 -5.63 13.73 -6.00
C SER A 176 -5.79 15.20 -6.38
N ASP A 177 -6.71 15.95 -5.75
CA ASP A 177 -6.88 17.39 -6.02
C ASP A 177 -5.62 18.19 -5.62
N ALA A 178 -5.01 17.89 -4.46
CA ALA A 178 -3.79 18.56 -4.05
C ALA A 178 -2.62 18.32 -5.01
N ARG A 179 -2.46 17.10 -5.51
CA ARG A 179 -1.48 16.80 -6.56
C ARG A 179 -1.77 17.67 -7.78
N ASP A 180 -3.00 17.69 -8.28
CA ASP A 180 -3.30 18.40 -9.51
C ASP A 180 -3.08 19.92 -9.35
N ARG A 181 -3.37 20.49 -8.18
CA ARG A 181 -3.03 21.89 -7.84
C ARG A 181 -1.53 22.16 -7.78
N ILE A 182 -0.76 21.30 -7.09
CA ILE A 182 0.72 21.34 -7.09
C ILE A 182 1.21 21.39 -8.53
N ARG A 183 0.59 20.56 -9.37
CA ARG A 183 1.04 20.37 -10.73
C ARG A 183 0.64 21.49 -11.69
N GLU A 184 -0.44 22.18 -11.43
CA GLU A 184 -0.95 23.22 -12.31
C GLU A 184 -0.31 24.58 -12.04
N SER A 185 -0.16 24.99 -10.78
CA SER A 185 0.06 26.40 -10.47
C SER A 185 1.09 26.71 -9.38
N LEU A 186 1.64 25.73 -8.66
CA LEU A 186 2.52 26.03 -7.51
C LEU A 186 4.01 26.22 -7.86
N GLY A 187 4.38 26.08 -9.14
CA GLY A 187 5.76 26.26 -9.60
C GLY A 187 6.70 25.13 -9.17
N ASP A 188 8.01 25.40 -9.19
CA ASP A 188 9.04 24.43 -8.78
C ASP A 188 8.95 24.11 -7.28
N PHE A 189 9.38 22.90 -6.93
CA PHE A 189 9.38 22.40 -5.56
C PHE A 189 10.40 23.12 -4.68
N SER A 190 9.98 23.54 -3.48
CA SER A 190 10.88 24.09 -2.45
C SER A 190 10.91 23.26 -1.19
N TYR A 191 9.74 22.93 -0.62
CA TYR A 191 9.69 22.29 0.68
C TYR A 191 8.51 21.34 0.83
N PHE A 192 8.75 20.17 1.45
CA PHE A 192 7.71 19.24 1.86
C PHE A 192 7.94 18.80 3.30
N TYR A 193 6.89 18.76 4.09
CA TYR A 193 6.91 18.18 5.42
C TYR A 193 5.73 17.23 5.57
N SER A 194 5.97 16.03 6.07
CA SER A 194 4.89 15.13 6.46
C SER A 194 5.13 14.51 7.82
N PHE A 195 4.03 14.25 8.52
CA PHE A 195 4.02 13.54 9.78
C PHE A 195 2.90 12.50 9.76
N MET A 196 3.24 11.25 10.04
CA MET A 196 2.28 10.19 10.23
C MET A 196 2.60 9.39 11.50
N SER A 197 1.61 9.14 12.35
CA SER A 197 1.85 8.36 13.56
C SER A 197 0.66 7.51 13.96
N GLN A 198 0.97 6.43 14.70
CA GLN A 198 -0.02 5.55 15.27
C GLN A 198 0.15 5.43 16.79
N PRO A 199 -0.89 4.97 17.51
CA PRO A 199 -0.82 4.73 18.93
C PRO A 199 0.19 3.63 19.29
N LYS A 200 0.92 3.83 20.40
CA LYS A 200 1.95 2.89 20.92
C LYS A 200 1.54 1.43 21.04
N PHE A 201 0.26 1.13 21.27
CA PHE A 201 -0.20 -0.26 21.35
C PHE A 201 -0.05 -1.03 20.02
N GLN A 202 0.11 -0.33 18.89
CA GLN A 202 0.42 -0.96 17.60
C GLN A 202 1.76 -1.71 17.61
N LEU A 203 2.70 -1.34 18.49
CA LEU A 203 3.94 -2.09 18.68
C LEU A 203 3.67 -3.54 19.13
N ASP A 204 2.62 -3.78 19.94
CA ASP A 204 2.20 -5.15 20.28
C ASP A 204 1.54 -5.86 19.10
N THR A 205 0.64 -5.16 18.38
CA THR A 205 -0.02 -5.69 17.18
C THR A 205 0.99 -6.17 16.14
N PHE A 206 2.09 -5.43 16.00
CA PHE A 206 3.09 -5.62 14.94
C PHE A 206 4.41 -6.21 15.44
N ARG A 207 4.44 -6.73 16.68
CA ARG A 207 5.62 -7.34 17.32
C ARG A 207 6.31 -8.43 16.49
N SER A 208 5.56 -9.11 15.62
CA SER A 208 6.10 -10.15 14.76
C SER A 208 7.09 -9.60 13.73
N TRP A 209 6.93 -8.34 13.28
CA TRP A 209 7.71 -7.77 12.19
C TRP A 209 8.40 -6.44 12.52
N ALA A 210 7.89 -5.65 13.47
CA ALA A 210 8.47 -4.35 13.83
C ALA A 210 9.91 -4.49 14.33
N GLY A 211 10.84 -3.79 13.69
CA GLY A 211 12.28 -3.85 13.98
C GLY A 211 12.98 -5.14 13.50
N LYS A 212 12.27 -6.01 12.77
CA LYS A 212 12.79 -7.31 12.29
C LYS A 212 12.77 -7.39 10.78
N SER A 213 11.57 -7.36 10.21
CA SER A 213 11.37 -7.43 8.77
C SER A 213 10.91 -6.12 8.17
N SER A 214 10.40 -5.19 8.97
CA SER A 214 10.02 -3.83 8.55
C SER A 214 10.14 -2.84 9.73
N ASP A 215 10.05 -1.55 9.44
CA ASP A 215 10.10 -0.48 10.44
C ASP A 215 9.00 0.58 10.19
N ILE A 216 8.91 1.57 11.08
CA ILE A 216 7.87 2.60 11.01
C ILE A 216 7.95 3.47 9.76
N SER A 217 9.14 3.60 9.16
CA SER A 217 9.35 4.39 7.95
C SER A 217 8.81 3.64 6.74
N TYR A 218 9.20 2.39 6.54
CA TYR A 218 8.61 1.54 5.49
C TYR A 218 7.09 1.43 5.64
N TYR A 219 6.61 1.32 6.88
CA TYR A 219 5.19 1.18 7.15
C TYR A 219 4.39 2.48 6.92
N LEU A 220 4.80 3.64 7.46
CA LEU A 220 3.99 4.87 7.39
C LEU A 220 4.54 5.95 6.44
N ASN A 221 5.86 6.14 6.37
CA ASN A 221 6.43 7.16 5.46
C ASN A 221 6.17 6.80 3.98
N SER A 222 6.08 5.51 3.62
CA SER A 222 5.70 5.05 2.27
C SER A 222 4.49 5.79 1.71
N HIS A 223 3.45 6.04 2.52
CA HIS A 223 2.26 6.78 2.09
C HIS A 223 2.55 8.20 1.61
N HIS A 224 3.35 8.97 2.35
CA HIS A 224 3.63 10.37 2.02
C HIS A 224 4.78 10.53 1.04
N ILE A 225 5.75 9.61 1.06
CA ILE A 225 6.82 9.56 0.05
C ILE A 225 6.21 9.22 -1.32
N ASP A 226 5.32 8.23 -1.41
CA ASP A 226 4.61 7.93 -2.66
C ASP A 226 3.86 9.14 -3.19
N PHE A 227 3.06 9.81 -2.34
CA PHE A 227 2.32 11.01 -2.72
C PHE A 227 3.26 12.11 -3.26
N HIS A 228 4.40 12.32 -2.60
CA HIS A 228 5.36 13.34 -2.98
C HIS A 228 6.04 13.00 -4.32
N VAL A 229 6.51 11.76 -4.49
CA VAL A 229 7.03 11.22 -5.76
C VAL A 229 5.98 11.38 -6.88
N TRP A 230 4.73 11.01 -6.62
CA TRP A 230 3.64 11.09 -7.59
C TRP A 230 3.30 12.53 -8.01
N SER A 231 3.38 13.47 -7.06
CA SER A 231 3.13 14.88 -7.31
C SER A 231 4.23 15.49 -8.18
N LEU A 232 5.49 15.12 -7.91
CA LEU A 232 6.68 15.63 -8.57
C LEU A 232 7.13 14.82 -9.79
N HIS A 233 6.46 13.72 -10.13
CA HIS A 233 6.84 12.85 -11.24
C HIS A 233 7.00 13.65 -12.54
N GLY A 234 8.19 13.51 -13.17
CA GLY A 234 8.58 14.24 -14.37
C GLY A 234 8.99 15.71 -14.15
N ARG A 235 9.05 16.20 -12.91
CA ARG A 235 9.38 17.59 -12.58
C ARG A 235 10.53 17.75 -11.61
N ALA A 236 10.62 16.88 -10.63
CA ALA A 236 11.74 16.82 -9.70
C ALA A 236 12.02 15.36 -9.32
N ARG A 237 13.22 15.10 -8.81
CA ARG A 237 13.62 13.77 -8.32
C ARG A 237 14.46 13.87 -7.04
N PRO A 238 14.42 12.87 -6.15
CA PRO A 238 15.24 12.86 -4.94
C PRO A 238 16.70 12.57 -5.32
N ILE A 239 17.65 13.24 -4.67
CA ILE A 239 19.09 13.09 -4.97
C ILE A 239 19.91 12.63 -3.76
N ARG A 240 19.52 13.00 -2.54
CA ARG A 240 20.25 12.62 -1.32
C ARG A 240 19.29 12.42 -0.15
N VAL A 241 19.58 11.46 0.71
CA VAL A 241 18.79 11.11 1.89
C VAL A 241 19.70 11.04 3.11
N THR A 242 19.27 11.66 4.21
CA THR A 242 19.83 11.49 5.55
C THR A 242 18.69 11.16 6.50
N ALA A 243 18.93 10.28 7.47
CA ALA A 243 17.88 9.81 8.37
C ALA A 243 18.28 9.88 9.84
N MET A 244 17.31 10.09 10.72
CA MET A 244 17.48 10.13 12.17
C MET A 244 16.40 9.30 12.87
N GLY A 245 16.81 8.59 13.92
CA GLY A 245 15.94 7.75 14.75
C GLY A 245 15.85 8.25 16.18
N SER A 246 14.66 8.20 16.79
CA SER A 246 14.48 8.32 18.24
C SER A 246 14.16 6.96 18.84
N THR A 247 14.64 6.66 20.04
CA THR A 247 14.46 5.37 20.71
C THR A 247 14.07 5.56 22.18
N GLY A 248 13.39 4.59 22.77
CA GLY A 248 13.14 4.56 24.21
C GLY A 248 11.90 3.75 24.58
N VAL A 249 10.73 4.10 24.03
CA VAL A 249 9.43 3.51 24.41
C VAL A 249 9.33 2.06 23.90
N ALA A 250 9.64 1.79 22.64
CA ALA A 250 9.56 0.46 22.06
C ALA A 250 10.43 -0.54 22.83
N LYS A 251 11.66 -0.15 23.18
CA LYS A 251 12.55 -0.99 23.98
C LYS A 251 12.08 -1.12 25.44
N SER A 252 11.85 0.00 26.13
CA SER A 252 11.60 -0.02 27.58
C SER A 252 10.21 -0.55 27.97
N GLN A 253 9.17 -0.28 27.17
CA GLN A 253 7.79 -0.65 27.50
C GLN A 253 7.33 -1.92 26.78
N TYR A 254 7.85 -2.16 25.58
CA TYR A 254 7.42 -3.29 24.73
C TYR A 254 8.50 -4.35 24.52
N ASN A 255 9.76 -4.10 24.91
CA ASN A 255 10.90 -4.98 24.63
C ASN A 255 11.01 -5.34 23.14
N ILE A 256 10.92 -4.33 22.27
CA ILE A 256 11.10 -4.43 20.82
C ILE A 256 12.29 -3.55 20.43
N GLU A 257 13.26 -4.13 19.72
CA GLU A 257 14.43 -3.42 19.18
C GLU A 257 14.06 -2.69 17.88
N THR A 258 13.46 -1.52 18.00
CA THR A 258 13.12 -0.65 16.87
C THR A 258 13.16 0.81 17.31
N GLU A 259 13.38 1.71 16.36
CA GLU A 259 13.18 3.14 16.58
C GLU A 259 11.70 3.46 16.85
N ASP A 260 11.44 4.36 17.79
CA ASP A 260 10.12 4.90 18.10
C ASP A 260 9.62 5.86 17.02
N VAL A 261 10.56 6.63 16.47
CA VAL A 261 10.33 7.68 15.46
C VAL A 261 11.46 7.60 14.45
N ILE A 262 11.12 7.60 13.16
CA ILE A 262 12.08 7.73 12.07
C ILE A 262 11.74 8.97 11.25
N THR A 263 12.74 9.84 11.08
CA THR A 263 12.66 11.03 10.22
C THR A 263 13.67 10.92 9.09
N LEU A 264 13.21 11.11 7.86
CA LEU A 264 14.04 11.19 6.66
C LEU A 264 14.09 12.64 6.17
N SER A 265 15.30 13.16 5.94
CA SER A 265 15.57 14.44 5.28
C SER A 265 16.11 14.18 3.88
N VAL A 266 15.43 14.70 2.86
CA VAL A 266 15.70 14.39 1.46
C VAL A 266 15.89 15.65 0.64
N GLN A 267 17.01 15.74 -0.07
CA GLN A 267 17.22 16.76 -1.09
C GLN A 267 16.61 16.31 -2.41
N TRP A 268 15.94 17.23 -3.10
CA TRP A 268 15.36 17.04 -4.42
C TRP A 268 15.92 18.06 -5.39
N ILE A 269 16.04 17.69 -6.66
CA ILE A 269 16.39 18.61 -7.75
C ILE A 269 15.21 18.80 -8.70
N ASN A 270 14.83 20.05 -8.95
CA ASN A 270 13.88 20.39 -10.02
C ASN A 270 14.56 20.21 -11.38
N LEU A 271 13.96 19.43 -12.27
CA LEU A 271 14.60 18.99 -13.50
C LEU A 271 14.79 20.13 -14.50
N SER A 272 13.85 21.07 -14.55
CA SER A 272 13.88 22.21 -15.47
C SER A 272 14.82 23.30 -14.98
N SER A 273 14.56 23.86 -13.79
CA SER A 273 15.30 25.01 -13.26
C SER A 273 16.60 24.66 -12.53
N LYS A 274 16.81 23.38 -12.20
CA LYS A 274 17.93 22.89 -11.40
C LYS A 274 18.00 23.45 -9.98
N THR A 275 16.94 24.09 -9.50
CA THR A 275 16.83 24.51 -8.09
C THR A 275 16.66 23.29 -7.19
N ILE A 276 17.03 23.46 -5.92
CA ILE A 276 16.97 22.40 -4.91
C ILE A 276 15.78 22.65 -3.99
N GLY A 277 15.00 21.61 -3.74
CA GLY A 277 14.00 21.56 -2.69
C GLY A 277 14.37 20.54 -1.61
N THR A 278 13.76 20.66 -0.43
CA THR A 278 14.01 19.74 0.69
C THR A 278 12.70 19.14 1.20
N ALA A 279 12.74 17.86 1.56
CA ALA A 279 11.59 17.16 2.11
C ALA A 279 11.93 16.51 3.44
N ILE A 280 11.03 16.60 4.41
CA ILE A 280 11.11 15.95 5.71
C ILE A 280 9.92 14.98 5.85
N TYR A 281 10.19 13.69 6.02
CA TYR A 281 9.16 12.67 6.25
C TYR A 281 9.36 12.06 7.63
N THR A 282 8.40 12.25 8.53
CA THR A 282 8.48 11.72 9.89
C THR A 282 7.36 10.72 10.16
N SER A 283 7.74 9.57 10.70
CA SER A 283 6.83 8.51 11.12
C SER A 283 7.06 8.10 12.57
N SER A 284 5.99 7.79 13.31
CA SER A 284 6.08 7.46 14.75
C SER A 284 5.15 6.35 15.22
N TRP A 285 5.68 5.44 16.04
CA TRP A 285 4.92 4.42 16.77
C TRP A 285 4.24 4.94 18.03
N ILE A 286 4.74 6.03 18.61
CA ILE A 286 4.57 6.28 20.06
C ILE A 286 3.53 7.34 20.38
N SER A 287 2.59 7.60 19.48
CA SER A 287 1.51 8.55 19.76
C SER A 287 0.58 8.02 20.85
N ALA A 288 -0.07 8.95 21.55
CA ALA A 288 -1.16 8.61 22.45
C ALA A 288 -2.38 8.14 21.63
N LYS A 289 -3.26 7.37 22.26
CA LYS A 289 -4.59 7.11 21.71
C LYS A 289 -5.34 8.45 21.64
N SER A 290 -5.91 8.79 20.49
CA SER A 290 -6.73 9.99 20.30
C SER A 290 -8.07 9.64 19.65
N ASP A 291 -8.82 10.69 19.28
CA ASP A 291 -10.03 10.67 18.45
C ASP A 291 -9.81 10.07 17.04
N THR A 292 -8.57 9.92 16.59
CA THR A 292 -8.21 9.23 15.35
C THR A 292 -7.25 8.08 15.62
N HIS A 293 -7.28 7.05 14.77
CA HIS A 293 -6.33 5.95 14.85
C HIS A 293 -4.95 6.31 14.30
N THR A 294 -4.88 7.24 13.36
CA THR A 294 -3.63 7.64 12.73
C THR A 294 -3.64 9.15 12.57
N GLN A 295 -2.67 9.80 13.20
CA GLN A 295 -2.40 11.21 12.96
C GLN A 295 -1.64 11.29 11.65
N GLN A 296 -2.09 12.13 10.72
CA GLN A 296 -1.52 12.19 9.37
C GLN A 296 -1.77 13.56 8.77
N LYS A 297 -0.68 14.22 8.41
CA LYS A 297 -0.70 15.56 7.82
C LYS A 297 0.52 15.78 6.92
N PHE A 298 0.37 16.68 5.98
CA PHE A 298 1.52 17.17 5.23
C PHE A 298 1.35 18.65 4.84
N PHE A 299 2.48 19.27 4.57
CA PHE A 299 2.61 20.64 4.08
C PHE A 299 3.54 20.65 2.87
N TYR A 300 3.16 21.35 1.81
CA TYR A 300 3.92 21.49 0.57
C TYR A 300 4.11 22.96 0.24
N VAL A 301 5.29 23.35 -0.21
CA VAL A 301 5.62 24.68 -0.74
C VAL A 301 6.27 24.53 -2.10
N GLY A 302 5.69 25.18 -3.10
CA GLY A 302 6.33 25.49 -4.36
C GLY A 302 6.59 26.99 -4.49
N HIS A 303 7.36 27.40 -5.50
CA HIS A 303 7.75 28.81 -5.70
C HIS A 303 6.57 29.80 -5.79
N HIS A 304 5.37 29.34 -6.13
CA HIS A 304 4.20 30.19 -6.33
C HIS A 304 3.05 29.91 -5.34
N GLY A 305 3.26 29.05 -4.33
CA GLY A 305 2.24 28.83 -3.30
C GLY A 305 2.43 27.55 -2.51
N GLU A 306 1.46 27.27 -1.63
CA GLU A 306 1.55 26.21 -0.64
C GLU A 306 0.24 25.43 -0.49
N ILE A 307 0.33 24.20 0.05
CA ILE A 307 -0.79 23.35 0.42
C ILE A 307 -0.57 22.82 1.84
N ASN A 308 -1.62 22.86 2.65
CA ASN A 308 -1.66 22.20 3.95
C ASN A 308 -2.80 21.17 3.97
N ILE A 309 -2.51 19.93 4.35
CA ILE A 309 -3.51 18.87 4.53
C ILE A 309 -3.44 18.34 5.96
N ASP A 310 -4.57 18.39 6.65
CA ASP A 310 -4.86 17.58 7.84
C ASP A 310 -5.78 16.43 7.43
N GLN A 311 -5.22 15.23 7.35
CA GLN A 311 -5.97 14.04 6.97
C GLN A 311 -6.54 13.30 8.19
N ALA A 312 -6.11 13.63 9.40
CA ALA A 312 -6.66 13.07 10.63
C ALA A 312 -8.08 13.63 10.86
N HIS A 313 -8.26 14.93 10.65
CA HIS A 313 -9.52 15.63 10.95
C HIS A 313 -10.28 16.02 9.68
N ARG A 314 -10.77 15.02 8.95
CA ARG A 314 -11.57 15.21 7.74
C ARG A 314 -12.88 14.43 7.83
N GLY A 315 -13.99 15.07 7.50
CA GLY A 315 -15.31 14.47 7.61
C GLY A 315 -16.11 15.04 8.77
N TYR A 316 -16.59 14.17 9.66
CA TYR A 316 -17.48 14.52 10.76
C TYR A 316 -17.04 13.85 12.06
N THR A 317 -17.58 14.31 13.18
CA THR A 317 -17.24 13.78 14.50
C THR A 317 -18.39 12.93 15.05
N LEU A 318 -18.07 11.91 15.82
CA LEU A 318 -19.03 10.98 16.43
C LEU A 318 -18.71 10.81 17.91
N ALA A 319 -19.71 11.04 18.76
CA ALA A 319 -19.65 10.69 20.18
C ALA A 319 -20.56 9.48 20.44
N SER A 320 -20.08 8.49 21.18
CA SER A 320 -20.86 7.32 21.58
C SER A 320 -20.40 6.79 22.95
N ASP A 321 -21.31 6.16 23.68
CA ASP A 321 -20.98 5.59 25.00
C ASP A 321 -19.93 4.46 24.90
N THR A 322 -19.92 3.73 23.79
CA THR A 322 -19.00 2.60 23.59
C THR A 322 -17.59 3.05 23.19
N ASN A 323 -17.47 4.02 22.28
CA ASN A 323 -16.19 4.36 21.66
C ASN A 323 -15.69 5.77 22.03
N GLY A 324 -16.44 6.52 22.83
CA GLY A 324 -16.12 7.90 23.17
C GLY A 324 -16.27 8.82 21.95
N TYR A 325 -15.40 9.84 21.89
CA TYR A 325 -15.35 10.83 20.82
C TYR A 325 -14.36 10.40 19.72
N LEU A 326 -14.80 10.43 18.47
CA LEU A 326 -14.03 10.04 17.29
C LEU A 326 -14.15 11.07 16.18
N SER A 327 -13.06 11.28 15.45
CA SER A 327 -13.04 11.95 14.15
C SER A 327 -13.16 10.91 13.05
N ILE A 328 -14.29 10.91 12.35
CA ILE A 328 -14.65 9.88 11.37
C ILE A 328 -14.20 10.29 9.98
N ASN A 329 -13.47 9.39 9.32
CA ASN A 329 -13.12 9.52 7.91
C ASN A 329 -14.13 8.78 7.01
N PRO A 330 -15.11 9.48 6.42
CA PRO A 330 -16.10 8.84 5.55
C PRO A 330 -15.54 8.44 4.18
N LEU A 331 -14.32 8.87 3.83
CA LEU A 331 -13.77 8.74 2.49
C LEU A 331 -12.98 7.44 2.28
N TYR A 332 -12.58 6.73 3.34
CA TYR A 332 -11.77 5.51 3.20
C TYR A 332 -12.58 4.32 2.69
N MET A 333 -13.55 3.89 3.50
CA MET A 333 -14.39 2.75 3.23
C MET A 333 -15.66 2.87 4.08
N LYS A 334 -16.83 2.83 3.45
CA LYS A 334 -18.12 2.82 4.17
C LYS A 334 -18.56 1.39 4.41
N LEU A 335 -18.27 0.88 5.62
CA LEU A 335 -18.61 -0.50 6.01
C LEU A 335 -20.08 -0.66 6.45
N VAL A 336 -20.76 0.41 6.85
CA VAL A 336 -22.18 0.36 7.18
C VAL A 336 -23.00 0.22 5.89
N PRO A 337 -23.90 -0.78 5.79
CA PRO A 337 -24.65 -1.04 4.57
C PRO A 337 -25.66 0.07 4.26
N THR A 338 -25.97 0.23 2.98
CA THR A 338 -27.11 1.04 2.51
C THR A 338 -28.13 0.07 1.92
N ASP A 339 -29.35 0.06 2.43
CA ASP A 339 -30.43 -0.86 2.02
C ASP A 339 -30.08 -2.36 2.12
N GLY A 340 -29.12 -2.68 2.99
CA GLY A 340 -28.57 -4.02 3.17
C GLY A 340 -27.43 -4.39 2.21
N TYR A 341 -27.02 -3.50 1.31
CA TYR A 341 -25.89 -3.74 0.40
C TYR A 341 -24.61 -3.08 0.90
N PHE A 342 -23.46 -3.70 0.58
CA PHE A 342 -22.16 -3.07 0.81
C PHE A 342 -22.04 -1.77 0.02
N SER A 343 -21.59 -0.70 0.69
CA SER A 343 -21.55 0.68 0.16
C SER A 343 -20.15 1.27 0.13
N GLY A 344 -19.11 0.44 0.07
CA GLY A 344 -17.71 0.86 0.08
C GLY A 344 -17.20 1.48 -1.22
N GLN A 345 -17.98 1.42 -2.31
CA GLN A 345 -17.50 1.70 -3.68
C GLN A 345 -17.01 3.14 -3.89
N LEU A 346 -17.49 4.09 -3.09
CA LEU A 346 -17.04 5.49 -3.13
C LEU A 346 -15.73 5.72 -2.36
N GLY A 347 -15.34 4.77 -1.51
CA GLY A 347 -14.18 4.88 -0.64
C GLY A 347 -12.87 4.64 -1.38
N TYR A 348 -11.85 5.44 -1.09
CA TYR A 348 -10.53 5.29 -1.73
C TYR A 348 -9.85 3.95 -1.44
N GLY A 349 -10.23 3.26 -0.35
CA GLY A 349 -9.79 1.89 -0.05
C GLY A 349 -10.45 0.81 -0.92
N TYR A 350 -11.57 1.10 -1.57
CA TYR A 350 -12.21 0.22 -2.57
C TYR A 350 -11.69 0.53 -3.97
N ARG A 351 -11.60 1.83 -4.28
CA ARG A 351 -11.27 2.32 -5.63
C ARG A 351 -9.90 1.87 -6.13
N SER A 352 -8.93 1.66 -5.24
CA SER A 352 -7.62 1.13 -5.63
C SER A 352 -7.71 -0.28 -6.23
N PHE A 353 -8.48 -1.18 -5.61
CA PHE A 353 -8.73 -2.53 -6.13
C PHE A 353 -9.57 -2.50 -7.41
N GLU A 354 -10.62 -1.69 -7.45
CA GLU A 354 -11.45 -1.58 -8.65
C GLU A 354 -10.63 -1.09 -9.85
N ALA A 355 -9.82 -0.06 -9.67
CA ALA A 355 -8.97 0.49 -10.73
C ALA A 355 -7.95 -0.52 -11.25
N PHE A 356 -7.39 -1.37 -10.37
CA PHE A 356 -6.52 -2.46 -10.76
C PHE A 356 -7.25 -3.51 -11.60
N ILE A 357 -8.40 -3.99 -11.13
CA ILE A 357 -9.18 -5.02 -11.86
C ILE A 357 -9.65 -4.49 -13.21
N ASP A 358 -10.09 -3.23 -13.28
CA ASP A 358 -10.49 -2.59 -14.54
C ASP A 358 -9.30 -2.49 -15.50
N ALA A 359 -8.12 -2.08 -15.01
CA ALA A 359 -6.92 -2.00 -15.84
C ALA A 359 -6.46 -3.38 -16.34
N VAL A 360 -6.54 -4.43 -15.52
CA VAL A 360 -6.24 -5.80 -15.95
C VAL A 360 -7.21 -6.25 -17.05
N ALA A 361 -8.52 -6.04 -16.85
CA ALA A 361 -9.53 -6.37 -17.85
C ALA A 361 -9.29 -5.62 -19.18
N ASP A 362 -8.96 -4.34 -19.11
CA ASP A 362 -8.71 -3.52 -20.30
C ASP A 362 -7.38 -3.88 -21.00
N LEU A 363 -6.33 -4.25 -20.27
CA LEU A 363 -5.08 -4.76 -20.83
C LEU A 363 -5.29 -6.10 -21.56
N ASN A 364 -5.99 -7.03 -20.91
CA ASN A 364 -6.33 -8.33 -21.51
C ASN A 364 -7.18 -8.16 -22.79
N ALA A 365 -8.08 -7.18 -22.78
CA ALA A 365 -8.89 -6.82 -23.94
C ALA A 365 -8.14 -5.94 -24.96
N LYS A 366 -6.87 -5.59 -24.72
CA LYS A 366 -6.03 -4.72 -25.57
C LYS A 366 -6.66 -3.34 -25.83
N LYS A 367 -7.43 -2.81 -24.87
CA LYS A 367 -8.04 -1.47 -24.94
C LYS A 367 -7.09 -0.38 -24.46
N VAL A 368 -6.13 -0.75 -23.61
CA VAL A 368 -5.09 0.14 -23.08
C VAL A 368 -3.73 -0.56 -23.17
N ASP A 369 -2.66 0.20 -23.01
CA ASP A 369 -1.27 -0.29 -22.92
C ASP A 369 -0.66 0.04 -21.55
N MET A 370 0.57 -0.45 -21.31
CA MET A 370 1.26 -0.23 -20.04
C MET A 370 1.53 1.26 -19.76
N ASN A 371 1.80 2.06 -20.80
CA ASN A 371 2.01 3.50 -20.65
C ASN A 371 0.75 4.19 -20.09
N THR A 372 -0.42 3.80 -20.57
CA THR A 372 -1.71 4.30 -20.06
C THR A 372 -1.90 3.91 -18.59
N CYS A 373 -1.48 2.72 -18.19
CA CYS A 373 -1.49 2.28 -16.79
C CYS A 373 -0.53 3.10 -15.93
N ASP A 374 0.70 3.34 -16.39
CA ASP A 374 1.71 4.14 -15.68
C ASP A 374 1.25 5.58 -15.41
N ILE A 375 0.45 6.16 -16.30
CA ILE A 375 -0.13 7.50 -16.11
C ILE A 375 -1.19 7.51 -14.99
N LYS A 376 -1.97 6.43 -14.86
CA LYS A 376 -3.18 6.39 -14.01
C LYS A 376 -2.98 5.71 -12.67
N LEU A 377 -2.03 4.78 -12.57
CA LEU A 377 -1.86 3.88 -11.44
C LEU A 377 -0.47 4.03 -10.81
N ALA A 378 -0.34 3.58 -9.56
CA ALA A 378 0.95 3.38 -8.92
C ALA A 378 1.57 2.07 -9.44
N THR A 379 2.23 2.11 -10.59
CA THR A 379 2.88 0.92 -11.17
C THR A 379 4.30 0.77 -10.64
N ILE A 380 4.84 -0.46 -10.72
CA ILE A 380 6.24 -0.76 -10.38
C ILE A 380 7.25 0.13 -11.16
N GLY A 381 6.88 0.65 -12.33
CA GLY A 381 7.72 1.57 -13.10
C GLY A 381 7.71 3.01 -12.59
N THR A 382 6.69 3.40 -11.82
CA THR A 382 6.50 4.79 -11.36
C THR A 382 6.76 5.00 -9.87
N THR A 383 7.00 3.91 -9.12
CA THR A 383 7.21 3.94 -7.66
C THR A 383 8.65 3.64 -7.22
N LEU A 384 9.58 3.39 -8.15
CA LEU A 384 11.01 3.10 -7.83
C LEU A 384 11.67 4.15 -6.94
N GLN A 385 11.33 5.44 -7.11
CA GLN A 385 11.88 6.53 -6.29
C GLN A 385 11.43 6.43 -4.83
N GLU A 386 10.23 5.90 -4.55
CA GLU A 386 9.74 5.68 -3.19
C GLU A 386 10.63 4.66 -2.48
N THR A 387 10.87 3.49 -3.10
CA THR A 387 11.75 2.47 -2.55
C THR A 387 13.18 2.98 -2.39
N ALA A 388 13.70 3.73 -3.36
CA ALA A 388 15.04 4.32 -3.25
C ALA A 388 15.17 5.25 -2.04
N ILE A 389 14.15 6.09 -1.76
CA ILE A 389 14.15 6.97 -0.58
C ILE A 389 14.09 6.15 0.72
N LEU A 390 13.20 5.15 0.78
CA LEU A 390 13.03 4.32 1.98
C LEU A 390 14.29 3.53 2.31
N GLU A 391 14.89 2.88 1.31
CA GLU A 391 16.12 2.11 1.47
C GLU A 391 17.31 3.01 1.81
N ALA A 392 17.47 4.13 1.11
CA ALA A 392 18.51 5.11 1.44
C ALA A 392 18.36 5.66 2.87
N GLY A 393 17.12 5.84 3.34
CA GLY A 393 16.82 6.20 4.71
C GLY A 393 17.29 5.16 5.71
N ARG A 394 17.00 3.88 5.45
CA ARG A 394 17.47 2.77 6.31
C ARG A 394 19.00 2.65 6.31
N ILE A 395 19.62 2.68 5.14
CA ILE A 395 21.09 2.67 5.00
C ILE A 395 21.71 3.84 5.78
N SER A 396 21.13 5.04 5.70
CA SER A 396 21.62 6.21 6.43
C SER A 396 21.57 6.01 7.95
N LEU A 397 20.44 5.52 8.48
CA LEU A 397 20.29 5.25 9.92
C LEU A 397 21.31 4.22 10.42
N ASP A 398 21.49 3.13 9.67
CA ASP A 398 22.40 2.04 10.04
C ASP A 398 23.87 2.46 9.97
N ASN A 399 24.17 3.58 9.30
CA ASN A 399 25.49 4.16 9.15
C ASN A 399 25.61 5.53 9.83
N LEU A 400 25.10 5.66 11.07
CA LEU A 400 25.26 6.87 11.90
C LEU A 400 24.74 8.15 11.24
N SER A 401 23.57 8.08 10.60
CA SER A 401 22.94 9.19 9.87
C SER A 401 23.78 9.72 8.71
N THR A 402 24.69 8.91 8.18
CA THR A 402 25.51 9.28 7.03
C THR A 402 24.63 9.44 5.79
N MET A 403 24.92 10.46 4.98
CA MET A 403 24.13 10.78 3.80
C MET A 403 24.29 9.71 2.72
N VAL A 404 23.19 9.35 2.08
CA VAL A 404 23.13 8.40 0.95
C VAL A 404 22.72 9.17 -0.30
N GLU A 405 23.52 9.09 -1.35
CA GLU A 405 23.24 9.65 -2.66
C GLU A 405 22.46 8.64 -3.52
N ILE A 406 21.42 9.12 -4.21
CA ILE A 406 20.66 8.33 -5.18
C ILE A 406 21.23 8.62 -6.56
N ILE A 407 21.81 7.59 -7.19
CA ILE A 407 22.49 7.73 -8.47
C ILE A 407 21.52 7.44 -9.61
N TYR A 408 21.65 8.23 -10.67
CA TYR A 408 20.87 8.12 -11.90
C TYR A 408 21.81 8.04 -13.09
N GLU A 409 21.36 7.42 -14.18
CA GLU A 409 22.16 7.28 -15.40
C GLU A 409 22.56 8.63 -16.03
N ASN A 410 21.69 9.64 -15.95
CA ASN A 410 21.91 10.97 -16.49
C ASN A 410 21.00 12.01 -15.80
N ASP A 411 21.12 13.28 -16.17
CA ASP A 411 20.40 14.41 -15.56
C ASP A 411 18.89 14.45 -15.79
N THR A 412 18.39 13.63 -16.72
CA THR A 412 16.96 13.56 -17.07
C THR A 412 16.28 12.28 -16.59
N SER A 413 17.04 11.26 -16.20
CA SER A 413 16.50 9.97 -15.78
C SER A 413 15.64 10.09 -14.52
N LEU A 414 14.48 9.43 -14.50
CA LEU A 414 13.64 9.33 -13.30
C LEU A 414 13.86 8.01 -12.56
N ILE A 415 14.66 7.10 -13.10
CA ILE A 415 14.84 5.75 -12.59
C ILE A 415 16.12 5.70 -11.76
N PRO A 416 16.04 5.50 -10.44
CA PRO A 416 17.21 5.29 -9.59
C PRO A 416 17.97 4.03 -10.04
N LEU A 417 19.29 4.15 -10.15
CA LEU A 417 20.17 3.06 -10.57
C LEU A 417 20.79 2.34 -9.37
N GLU A 418 21.38 3.11 -8.46
CA GLU A 418 22.10 2.62 -7.29
C GLU A 418 22.01 3.62 -6.13
N LEU A 419 22.28 3.14 -4.92
CA LEU A 419 22.39 3.93 -3.71
C LEU A 419 23.84 3.94 -3.24
N LYS A 420 24.38 5.13 -3.00
CA LYS A 420 25.79 5.30 -2.62
C LYS A 420 25.90 6.03 -1.28
N LEU A 421 26.41 5.32 -0.27
CA LEU A 421 26.76 5.94 1.01
C LEU A 421 27.95 6.91 0.80
N LEU A 422 27.77 8.17 1.19
CA LEU A 422 28.85 9.16 1.16
C LEU A 422 29.80 8.90 2.33
N LYS A 423 31.11 9.00 2.09
CA LYS A 423 32.14 8.76 3.11
C LYS A 423 32.66 10.07 3.69
#